data_AF-A0AAA9ZK64-F1
#
_entry.id   AF-A0AAA9ZK64-F1
#
_cell.length_a   1.000
_cell.length_b   1.000
_cell.length_c   1.000
_cell.angle_alpha   90.00
_cell.angle_beta   90.00
_cell.angle_gamma   90.00
#
_symmetry.space_group_name_H-M   'P 1'
#
loop_
_entity.id
_entity.type
_entity.pdbx_description
1 polymer ?
#
loop_
_entity_poly.entity_id
_entity_poly.type
_entity_poly.pdbx_seq_one_letter_code
_entity_poly.pdbx_strand_id
1 'polypeptide(L)'
;MKFILGVTFLAALGSVCTAQFSPWSEDPESSVALRRPRPPYTAGPPPPAGAPVPPQKPPTVLATQAQEQRVVTFQNRSLERLFQRSFPVDTPVEFQDAVVHLYVRSQRELDLCAEFLWETHLLKEYRRCASVTQRAIWRQVQVLKEDIRALMLADFEYGDY
;
A
#
# COMPACT_ATOMS: atom_id res chain seq x y z
N MET A 1 28.41 37.86 10.59
CA MET A 1 28.93 36.48 10.73
C MET A 1 27.85 35.54 10.20
N LYS A 2 28.14 34.80 9.13
CA LYS A 2 27.20 33.91 8.42
C LYS A 2 27.18 32.55 9.11
N PHE A 3 26.06 32.17 9.72
CA PHE A 3 25.87 30.80 10.23
C PHE A 3 25.26 29.95 9.12
N ILE A 4 26.11 29.12 8.51
CA ILE A 4 25.73 28.02 7.64
C ILE A 4 25.66 26.79 8.56
N LEU A 5 24.48 26.50 9.08
CA LEU A 5 24.11 25.18 9.61
C LEU A 5 23.35 24.51 8.45
N GLY A 6 23.99 23.67 7.65
CA GLY A 6 24.47 22.37 8.12
C GLY A 6 23.34 21.34 8.00
N VAL A 7 22.67 21.30 6.84
CA VAL A 7 21.69 20.26 6.51
C VAL A 7 22.46 18.97 6.21
N THR A 8 22.80 18.22 7.26
CA THR A 8 23.23 16.83 7.12
C THR A 8 22.01 15.96 6.83
N PHE A 9 21.67 15.90 5.54
CA PHE A 9 20.90 14.81 4.94
C PHE A 9 21.66 13.50 5.19
N LEU A 10 21.36 12.83 6.30
CA LEU A 10 21.76 11.45 6.51
C LEU A 10 20.76 10.56 5.77
N ALA A 11 21.10 10.34 4.50
CA ALA A 11 20.59 9.27 3.67
C ALA A 11 20.80 7.92 4.36
N ALA A 12 19.80 7.48 5.12
CA ALA A 12 19.64 6.11 5.57
C ALA A 12 18.26 5.58 5.13
N LEU A 13 17.93 5.82 3.86
CA LEU A 13 16.85 5.09 3.19
C LEU A 13 17.51 3.93 2.47
N GLY A 14 17.91 2.94 3.27
CA GLY A 14 18.21 1.62 2.77
C GLY A 14 17.02 1.15 1.94
N SER A 15 17.30 0.95 0.66
CA SER A 15 16.50 0.18 -0.28
C SER A 15 16.09 -1.15 0.37
N VAL A 16 14.86 -1.21 0.90
CA VAL A 16 14.24 -2.47 1.34
C VAL A 16 13.35 -2.99 0.21
N CYS A 17 13.88 -3.02 -1.00
CA CYS A 17 13.28 -3.77 -2.12
C CYS A 17 14.24 -4.82 -2.71
N THR A 18 15.48 -4.91 -2.21
CA THR A 18 16.44 -5.96 -2.56
C THR A 18 16.69 -6.92 -1.40
N ALA A 19 15.62 -7.41 -0.77
CA ALA A 19 15.72 -8.57 0.13
C ALA A 19 15.36 -9.83 -0.65
N GLN A 20 16.40 -10.45 -1.22
CA GLN A 20 16.61 -11.90 -1.22
C GLN A 20 15.39 -12.75 -1.60
N PHE A 21 15.14 -12.92 -2.90
CA PHE A 21 14.40 -14.07 -3.41
C PHE A 21 15.27 -15.31 -3.18
N SER A 22 15.05 -16.02 -2.06
CA SER A 22 15.55 -17.39 -1.90
C SER A 22 14.57 -18.33 -2.60
N PRO A 23 14.98 -19.04 -3.67
CA PRO A 23 14.27 -20.25 -4.07
C PRO A 23 14.63 -21.37 -3.07
N TRP A 24 13.83 -22.43 -3.01
CA TRP A 24 14.02 -23.68 -2.25
C TRP A 24 13.49 -23.70 -0.80
N SER A 25 12.35 -24.37 -0.59
CA SER A 25 12.35 -25.81 -0.29
C SER A 25 10.90 -26.33 -0.35
N GLU A 26 10.68 -27.34 -1.19
CA GLU A 26 9.52 -28.23 -1.05
C GLU A 26 9.69 -29.01 0.24
N ASP A 27 8.63 -29.11 1.03
CA ASP A 27 8.44 -30.23 1.96
C ASP A 27 6.98 -30.71 1.86
N PRO A 28 6.76 -32.04 1.86
CA PRO A 28 5.50 -32.64 1.47
C PRO A 28 4.46 -32.64 2.60
N GLU A 29 3.21 -32.85 2.20
CA GLU A 29 2.03 -33.21 2.98
C GLU A 29 2.20 -33.48 4.48
N SER A 30 1.48 -32.71 5.29
CA SER A 30 0.84 -33.24 6.50
C SER A 30 -0.59 -32.72 6.58
N SER A 31 -1.47 -33.59 6.12
CA SER A 31 -2.92 -33.55 6.25
C SER A 31 -3.36 -33.67 7.71
N VAL A 32 -4.00 -32.64 8.27
CA VAL A 32 -5.13 -32.84 9.21
C VAL A 32 -6.13 -31.69 9.01
N ALA A 33 -7.34 -32.11 8.65
CA ALA A 33 -8.52 -31.28 8.46
C ALA A 33 -8.88 -30.46 9.71
N LEU A 34 -9.11 -29.17 9.53
CA LEU A 34 -10.07 -28.42 10.34
C LEU A 34 -10.93 -27.58 9.41
N ARG A 35 -11.98 -28.24 8.91
CA ARG A 35 -13.12 -27.61 8.25
C ARG A 35 -13.70 -26.56 9.20
N ARG A 36 -13.57 -25.27 8.87
CA ARG A 36 -14.42 -24.24 9.47
C ARG A 36 -15.84 -24.36 8.87
N PRO A 37 -16.90 -24.42 9.68
CA PRO A 37 -18.28 -24.42 9.18
C PRO A 37 -18.58 -23.12 8.44
N ARG A 38 -19.19 -23.20 7.26
CA ARG A 38 -19.77 -22.05 6.57
C ARG A 38 -21.08 -21.65 7.30
N PRO A 39 -21.40 -20.35 7.43
CA PRO A 39 -22.68 -19.89 7.97
C PRO A 39 -23.86 -20.31 7.06
N PRO A 40 -25.09 -20.38 7.58
CA PRO A 40 -26.21 -21.02 6.91
C PRO A 40 -26.77 -20.07 5.85
N TYR A 41 -26.30 -20.19 4.61
CA TYR A 41 -27.06 -19.69 3.48
C TYR A 41 -28.25 -20.62 3.29
N THR A 42 -29.43 -20.01 3.33
CA THR A 42 -30.73 -20.52 2.89
C THR A 42 -30.61 -21.68 1.91
N ALA A 43 -30.96 -22.88 2.38
CA ALA A 43 -31.19 -24.04 1.55
C ALA A 43 -32.45 -23.79 0.71
N GLY A 44 -32.30 -23.06 -0.39
CA GLY A 44 -33.23 -23.20 -1.51
C GLY A 44 -33.20 -24.66 -1.99
N PRO A 45 -34.32 -25.19 -2.49
CA PRO A 45 -34.38 -26.57 -2.96
C PRO A 45 -33.24 -26.85 -3.95
N PRO A 46 -32.62 -28.05 -3.87
CA PRO A 46 -31.56 -28.41 -4.78
C PRO A 46 -32.07 -28.27 -6.23
N PRO A 47 -31.30 -27.66 -7.14
CA PRO A 47 -31.67 -27.69 -8.54
C PRO A 47 -31.78 -29.16 -8.97
N PRO A 48 -32.74 -29.50 -9.84
CA PRO A 48 -32.91 -30.87 -10.32
C PRO A 48 -31.59 -31.39 -10.90
N ALA A 49 -31.23 -32.61 -10.51
CA ALA A 49 -30.08 -33.32 -11.04
C ALA A 49 -30.22 -33.42 -12.57
N GLY A 50 -29.49 -32.58 -13.30
CA GLY A 50 -29.62 -32.46 -14.75
C GLY A 50 -29.58 -31.04 -15.30
N ALA A 51 -29.59 -29.99 -14.45
CA ALA A 51 -29.31 -28.64 -14.94
C ALA A 51 -27.83 -28.54 -15.35
N PRO A 52 -27.51 -28.22 -16.62
CA PRO A 52 -26.13 -28.02 -17.02
C PRO A 52 -25.57 -26.83 -16.23
N VAL A 53 -24.53 -27.08 -15.44
CA VAL A 53 -23.69 -26.01 -14.90
C VAL A 53 -23.23 -25.21 -16.12
N PRO A 54 -23.60 -23.92 -16.26
CA PRO A 54 -23.16 -23.16 -17.42
C PRO A 54 -21.63 -23.22 -17.43
N PRO A 55 -21.00 -23.58 -18.57
CA PRO A 55 -19.56 -23.66 -18.64
C PRO A 55 -19.01 -22.30 -18.21
N GLN A 56 -18.28 -22.28 -17.09
CA GLN A 56 -17.56 -21.10 -16.65
C GLN A 56 -16.54 -20.80 -17.75
N LYS A 57 -16.92 -19.89 -18.65
CA LYS A 57 -16.03 -19.39 -19.68
C LYS A 57 -14.85 -18.76 -18.94
N PRO A 58 -13.60 -19.18 -19.22
CA PRO A 58 -12.45 -18.57 -18.58
C PRO A 58 -12.52 -17.05 -18.78
N PRO A 59 -12.18 -16.26 -17.75
CA PRO A 59 -12.31 -14.82 -17.82
C PRO A 59 -11.54 -14.29 -19.04
N THR A 60 -12.24 -13.51 -19.87
CA THR A 60 -11.63 -12.87 -21.03
C THR A 60 -10.49 -11.95 -20.57
N VAL A 61 -9.38 -11.89 -21.30
CA VAL A 61 -8.22 -11.03 -20.99
C VAL A 61 -8.61 -9.57 -20.76
N LEU A 62 -9.62 -9.07 -21.46
CA LEU A 62 -10.14 -7.71 -21.27
C LEU A 62 -10.78 -7.52 -19.87
N ALA A 63 -11.44 -8.55 -19.35
CA ALA A 63 -12.08 -8.52 -18.04
C ALA A 63 -11.04 -8.58 -16.90
N THR A 64 -9.95 -9.33 -17.09
CA THR A 64 -8.84 -9.37 -16.12
C THR A 64 -8.11 -8.03 -16.07
N GLN A 65 -7.79 -7.43 -17.22
CA GLN A 65 -7.17 -6.10 -17.26
C GLN A 65 -8.06 -5.02 -16.63
N ALA A 66 -9.37 -5.06 -16.90
CA ALA A 66 -10.31 -4.13 -16.28
C ALA A 66 -10.39 -4.31 -14.75
N GLN A 67 -10.26 -5.55 -14.25
CA GLN A 67 -10.21 -5.82 -12.83
C GLN A 67 -8.91 -5.29 -12.21
N GLU A 68 -7.76 -5.58 -12.81
CA GLU A 68 -6.46 -5.09 -12.37
C GLU A 68 -6.44 -3.56 -12.26
N GLN A 69 -6.97 -2.86 -13.28
CA GLN A 69 -7.01 -1.39 -13.31
C GLN A 69 -7.83 -0.82 -12.16
N ARG A 70 -8.94 -1.47 -11.81
CA ARG A 70 -9.76 -1.06 -10.66
C ARG A 70 -9.01 -1.20 -9.35
N VAL A 71 -8.25 -2.27 -9.16
CA VAL A 71 -7.49 -2.47 -7.91
C VAL A 71 -6.34 -1.46 -7.81
N VAL A 72 -5.64 -1.15 -8.91
CA VAL A 72 -4.61 -0.09 -8.94
C VAL A 72 -5.21 1.28 -8.61
N THR A 73 -6.29 1.64 -9.28
CA THR A 73 -6.98 2.92 -9.03
C THR A 73 -7.46 3.05 -7.58
N PHE A 74 -7.95 1.96 -6.99
CA PHE A 74 -8.36 1.95 -5.59
C PHE A 74 -7.18 2.21 -4.63
N GLN A 75 -6.00 1.64 -4.90
CA GLN A 75 -4.82 1.85 -4.07
C GLN A 75 -4.34 3.31 -4.16
N ASN A 76 -4.31 3.88 -5.36
CA ASN A 76 -3.88 5.28 -5.56
C ASN A 76 -4.84 6.27 -4.88
N ARG A 77 -6.17 6.06 -5.00
CA ARG A 77 -7.16 6.85 -4.25
C ARG A 77 -7.05 6.69 -2.74
N SER A 78 -6.56 5.55 -2.27
CA SER A 78 -6.36 5.33 -0.84
C SER A 78 -5.12 6.07 -0.34
N LEU A 79 -4.07 6.17 -1.17
CA LEU A 79 -2.90 7.00 -0.92
C LEU A 79 -3.27 8.50 -0.84
N GLU A 80 -3.99 9.01 -1.84
CA GLU A 80 -4.45 10.41 -1.87
C GLU A 80 -5.23 10.76 -0.59
N ARG A 81 -6.20 9.92 -0.23
CA ARG A 81 -6.99 10.11 1.00
C ARG A 81 -6.14 10.06 2.26
N LEU A 82 -5.10 9.22 2.30
CA LEU A 82 -4.19 9.16 3.44
C LEU A 82 -3.46 10.49 3.63
N PHE A 83 -2.94 11.07 2.55
CA PHE A 83 -2.20 12.34 2.60
C PHE A 83 -3.13 13.50 2.93
N GLN A 84 -4.28 13.61 2.25
CA GLN A 84 -5.28 14.65 2.53
C GLN A 84 -5.75 14.66 3.99
N ARG A 85 -5.91 13.47 4.60
CA ARG A 85 -6.30 13.37 6.01
C ARG A 85 -5.13 13.62 6.98
N SER A 86 -3.90 13.37 6.55
CA SER A 86 -2.72 13.44 7.42
C SER A 86 -2.11 14.84 7.45
N PHE A 87 -2.19 15.56 6.34
CA PHE A 87 -1.66 16.90 6.12
C PHE A 87 -2.78 17.79 5.56
N PRO A 88 -3.57 18.43 6.43
CA PRO A 88 -4.65 19.34 6.00
C PRO A 88 -4.07 20.63 5.40
N VAL A 89 -4.94 21.48 4.86
CA VAL A 89 -4.58 22.80 4.29
C VAL A 89 -3.82 23.67 5.29
N ASP A 90 -4.11 23.52 6.59
CA ASP A 90 -3.47 24.26 7.67
C ASP A 90 -2.04 23.78 8.00
N THR A 91 -1.51 22.79 7.27
CA THR A 91 -0.11 22.38 7.43
C THR A 91 0.81 23.56 7.05
N PRO A 92 1.74 23.96 7.93
CA PRO A 92 2.59 25.13 7.71
C PRO A 92 3.36 25.04 6.39
N VAL A 93 3.56 26.19 5.75
CA VAL A 93 4.11 26.27 4.39
C VAL A 93 5.54 25.73 4.31
N GLU A 94 6.30 25.83 5.41
CA GLU A 94 7.68 25.35 5.50
C GLU A 94 7.78 23.84 5.33
N PHE A 95 6.72 23.10 5.67
CA PHE A 95 6.67 21.63 5.58
C PHE A 95 6.02 21.12 4.30
N GLN A 96 5.47 21.99 3.46
CA GLN A 96 4.75 21.57 2.25
C GLN A 96 5.65 20.79 1.27
N ASP A 97 6.90 21.22 1.12
CA ASP A 97 7.87 20.52 0.26
C ASP A 97 8.13 19.08 0.76
N ALA A 98 8.31 18.90 2.06
CA ALA A 98 8.51 17.58 2.67
C ALA A 98 7.29 16.66 2.46
N VAL A 99 6.07 17.22 2.61
CA VAL A 99 4.82 16.48 2.37
C VAL A 99 4.68 16.07 0.90
N VAL A 100 4.93 16.99 -0.04
CA VAL A 100 4.87 16.72 -1.48
C VAL A 100 5.91 15.67 -1.87
N HIS A 101 7.14 15.80 -1.40
CA HIS A 101 8.20 14.85 -1.68
C HIS A 101 7.85 13.44 -1.16
N LEU A 102 7.32 13.34 0.06
CA LEU A 102 6.85 12.07 0.60
C LEU A 102 5.70 11.48 -0.22
N TYR A 103 4.75 12.30 -0.70
CA TYR A 103 3.66 11.86 -1.57
C TYR A 103 4.16 11.30 -2.90
N VAL A 104 4.99 12.05 -3.63
CA VAL A 104 5.51 11.63 -4.93
C VAL A 104 6.31 10.34 -4.80
N ARG A 105 7.15 10.22 -3.77
CA ARG A 105 7.87 8.99 -3.50
C ARG A 105 6.92 7.83 -3.22
N SER A 106 5.91 8.05 -2.38
CA SER A 106 4.92 7.02 -2.03
C SER A 106 4.12 6.55 -3.25
N GLN A 107 3.80 7.46 -4.16
CA GLN A 107 3.13 7.15 -5.41
C GLN A 107 4.03 6.29 -6.29
N ARG A 108 5.32 6.64 -6.43
CA ARG A 108 6.28 5.85 -7.19
C ARG A 108 6.40 4.42 -6.69
N GLU A 109 6.41 4.20 -5.38
CA GLU A 109 6.47 2.84 -4.80
C GLU A 109 5.22 2.01 -5.13
N LEU A 110 4.03 2.62 -5.19
CA LEU A 110 2.81 1.93 -5.62
C LEU A 110 2.81 1.68 -7.13
N ASP A 111 3.33 2.62 -7.92
CA ASP A 111 3.46 2.46 -9.36
C ASP A 111 4.41 1.31 -9.71
N LEU A 112 5.50 1.11 -8.96
CA LEU A 112 6.36 -0.07 -9.13
C LEU A 112 5.61 -1.39 -8.86
N CYS A 113 4.75 -1.43 -7.83
CA CYS A 113 3.87 -2.59 -7.63
C CYS A 113 2.91 -2.79 -8.82
N ALA A 114 2.40 -1.71 -9.41
CA ALA A 114 1.50 -1.76 -10.56
C ALA A 114 2.24 -2.19 -11.84
N GLU A 115 3.45 -1.69 -12.10
CA GLU A 115 4.33 -2.14 -13.18
C GLU A 115 4.52 -3.66 -13.11
N PHE A 116 4.84 -4.19 -11.92
CA PHE A 116 4.92 -5.64 -11.70
C PHE A 116 3.60 -6.38 -12.02
N LEU A 117 2.45 -5.81 -11.64
CA LEU A 117 1.14 -6.39 -11.99
C LEU A 117 0.94 -6.45 -13.50
N TRP A 118 1.31 -5.40 -14.21
CA TRP A 118 1.13 -5.32 -15.67
C TRP A 118 2.04 -6.26 -16.43
N GLU A 119 3.22 -6.56 -15.89
CA GLU A 119 4.14 -7.51 -16.50
C GLU A 119 3.75 -8.98 -16.23
N THR A 120 3.19 -9.26 -15.06
CA THR A 120 3.00 -10.64 -14.59
C THR A 120 1.54 -11.11 -14.53
N HIS A 121 0.58 -10.18 -14.51
CA HIS A 121 -0.84 -10.43 -14.24
C HIS A 121 -1.12 -11.18 -12.92
N LEU A 122 -0.17 -11.10 -11.97
CA LEU A 122 -0.23 -11.78 -10.68
C LEU A 122 -0.91 -10.89 -9.62
N LEU A 123 -2.25 -10.88 -9.65
CA LEU A 123 -3.06 -9.99 -8.82
C LEU A 123 -2.93 -10.24 -7.31
N LYS A 124 -2.63 -11.47 -6.89
CA LYS A 124 -2.44 -11.81 -5.47
C LYS A 124 -1.12 -11.22 -4.93
N GLU A 125 -0.08 -11.30 -5.73
CA GLU A 125 1.27 -10.82 -5.46
C GLU A 125 1.27 -9.28 -5.45
N TYR A 126 0.59 -8.65 -6.41
CA TYR A 126 0.32 -7.21 -6.39
C TYR A 126 -0.36 -6.75 -5.10
N ARG A 127 -1.44 -7.43 -4.67
CA ARG A 127 -2.14 -7.08 -3.41
C ARG A 127 -1.21 -7.16 -2.20
N ARG A 128 -0.29 -8.13 -2.19
CA ARG A 128 0.72 -8.27 -1.14
C ARG A 128 1.71 -7.11 -1.18
N CYS A 129 2.25 -6.78 -2.36
CA CYS A 129 3.14 -5.63 -2.59
C CYS A 129 2.49 -4.35 -2.08
N ALA A 130 1.32 -4.00 -2.63
CA ALA A 130 0.59 -2.78 -2.26
C ALA A 130 0.28 -2.71 -0.75
N SER A 131 -0.08 -3.82 -0.10
CA SER A 131 -0.35 -3.84 1.34
C SER A 131 0.90 -3.59 2.19
N VAL A 132 2.06 -4.12 1.78
CA VAL A 132 3.34 -3.87 2.48
C VAL A 132 3.74 -2.41 2.29
N THR A 133 3.71 -1.92 1.05
CA THR A 133 4.03 -0.54 0.69
C THR A 133 3.15 0.47 1.41
N GLN A 134 1.83 0.27 1.43
CA GLN A 134 0.88 1.11 2.17
C GLN A 134 1.20 1.19 3.67
N ARG A 135 1.60 0.08 4.30
CA ARG A 135 2.01 0.09 5.72
C ARG A 135 3.30 0.86 5.95
N ALA A 136 4.26 0.76 5.04
CA ALA A 136 5.50 1.54 5.11
C ALA A 136 5.22 3.04 4.95
N ILE A 137 4.42 3.42 3.95
CA ILE A 137 3.99 4.80 3.71
C ILE A 137 3.27 5.35 4.95
N TRP A 138 2.33 4.59 5.52
CA TRP A 138 1.61 5.03 6.72
C TRP A 138 2.55 5.37 7.89
N ARG A 139 3.60 4.57 8.09
CA ARG A 139 4.61 4.85 9.13
C ARG A 139 5.40 6.11 8.82
N GLN A 140 5.85 6.30 7.57
CA GLN A 140 6.57 7.51 7.17
C GLN A 140 5.72 8.77 7.37
N VAL A 141 4.43 8.69 7.07
CA VAL A 141 3.47 9.76 7.33
C VAL A 141 3.37 10.06 8.83
N GLN A 142 3.30 9.04 9.70
CA GLN A 142 3.26 9.28 11.15
C GLN A 142 4.56 9.94 11.65
N VAL A 143 5.72 9.51 11.16
CA VAL A 143 7.01 10.11 11.53
C VAL A 143 7.02 11.60 11.16
N LEU A 144 6.69 11.93 9.91
CA LEU A 144 6.66 13.33 9.47
C LEU A 144 5.65 14.17 10.27
N LYS A 145 4.49 13.61 10.63
CA LYS A 145 3.52 14.30 11.49
C LYS A 145 4.07 14.59 12.89
N GLU A 146 4.84 13.68 13.45
CA GLU A 146 5.46 13.87 14.76
C GLU A 146 6.57 14.92 14.69
N ASP A 147 7.40 14.86 13.65
CA ASP A 147 8.48 15.83 13.43
C ASP A 147 7.93 17.25 13.27
N ILE A 148 6.86 17.42 12.46
CA ILE A 148 6.18 18.72 12.32
C ILE A 148 5.64 19.20 13.67
N ARG A 149 5.00 18.32 14.46
CA ARG A 149 4.48 18.71 15.77
C ARG A 149 5.60 19.15 16.71
N ALA A 150 6.71 18.41 16.74
CA ALA A 150 7.84 18.71 17.61
C ALA A 150 8.49 20.06 17.26
N LEU A 151 8.69 20.33 15.97
CA LEU A 151 9.25 21.60 15.50
C LEU A 151 8.32 22.78 15.78
N MET A 152 7.02 22.62 15.55
CA MET A 152 6.04 23.66 15.88
C MET A 152 6.05 23.99 17.38
N LEU A 153 6.12 22.98 18.26
CA LEU A 153 6.21 23.21 19.71
C LEU A 153 7.51 23.92 20.12
N ALA A 154 8.63 23.58 19.49
CA ALA A 154 9.92 24.23 19.76
C ALA A 154 9.93 25.70 19.33
N ASP A 155 9.33 26.04 18.19
CA ASP A 155 9.24 27.42 17.72
C ASP A 155 8.42 28.30 18.68
N PHE A 156 7.38 27.76 19.32
CA PHE A 156 6.63 28.47 20.36
C PHE A 156 7.48 28.74 21.63
N GLU A 157 8.35 27.83 22.03
CA GLU A 157 9.16 27.98 23.25
C GLU A 157 10.29 29.01 23.08
N TYR A 158 10.80 29.19 21.86
CA TYR A 158 11.88 30.14 21.56
C TYR A 158 11.39 31.51 21.06
N GLY A 159 10.11 31.67 20.73
CA GLY A 159 9.53 32.93 20.23
C GLY A 159 9.11 33.95 21.29
N ASP A 160 9.16 33.60 22.58
CA ASP A 160 8.67 34.42 23.71
C ASP A 160 9.76 35.26 24.41
N TYR A 161 10.90 35.56 23.75
CA TYR A 161 11.98 36.41 24.27
C TYR A 161 12.18 37.72 23.50
#